data_AF-A0A7C2GHH6-F1
#
_entry.id   AF-A0A7C2GHH6-F1
#
_cell.length_a   1.000
_cell.length_b   1.000
_cell.length_c   1.000
_cell.angle_alpha   90.00
_cell.angle_beta   90.00
_cell.angle_gamma   90.00
#
_symmetry.space_group_name_H-M   'P 1'
#
loop_
_entity.id
_entity.type
_entity.pdbx_description
1 polymer ?
#
loop_
_entity_poly.entity_id
_entity_poly.type
_entity_poly.pdbx_seq_one_letter_code
_entity_poly.pdbx_strand_id
1 'polypeptide(L)'
;MRIFLCGDVMLGRGIDQILPYPSGPQLKEPFVKDARDYIKFAKEVNGKINYPISFDYIWGDALKTLEEEKVDLRIINLETTLI
;
A
#
# COMPACT_ATOMS: atom_id res chain seq x y z
N MET A 1 -19.37 16.28 -13.14
CA MET A 1 -18.19 16.08 -12.30
C MET A 1 -18.54 15.10 -11.19
N ARG A 2 -17.91 13.94 -11.15
CA ARG A 2 -18.09 12.88 -10.16
C ARG A 2 -16.77 12.69 -9.41
N ILE A 3 -16.83 12.78 -8.09
CA ILE A 3 -15.67 12.70 -7.20
C ILE A 3 -15.80 11.44 -6.36
N PHE A 4 -14.72 10.67 -6.28
CA PHE A 4 -14.57 9.57 -5.33
C PHE A 4 -13.72 10.05 -4.14
N LEU A 5 -14.29 9.92 -2.95
CA LEU A 5 -13.63 10.21 -1.68
C LEU A 5 -13.53 8.90 -0.89
N CYS A 6 -12.31 8.45 -0.64
CA CYS A 6 -12.04 7.33 0.25
C CYS A 6 -11.47 7.85 1.56
N GLY A 7 -11.96 7.29 2.68
CA GLY A 7 -11.42 7.56 4.01
C GLY A 7 -10.03 6.93 4.21
N ASP A 8 -9.70 6.66 5.46
CA ASP A 8 -8.36 6.23 5.86
C ASP A 8 -8.04 4.84 5.28
N VAL A 9 -7.10 4.79 4.34
CA VAL A 9 -6.56 3.53 3.83
C VAL A 9 -5.19 3.31 4.46
N MET A 10 -5.10 2.27 5.29
CA MET A 10 -3.84 1.83 5.88
C MET A 10 -3.29 0.61 5.14
N LEU A 11 -2.27 0.83 4.29
CA LEU A 11 -1.63 -0.24 3.52
C LEU A 11 -0.70 -1.13 4.36
N GLY A 12 -0.41 -0.69 5.59
CA GLY A 12 0.60 -1.30 6.45
C GLY A 12 2.02 -1.01 5.98
N ARG A 13 2.98 -1.17 6.89
CA ARG A 13 4.38 -0.81 6.65
C ARG A 13 5.07 -1.75 5.68
N GLY A 14 4.61 -2.99 5.53
CA GLY A 14 5.15 -3.92 4.53
C GLY A 14 4.88 -3.49 3.07
N ILE A 15 3.68 -2.98 2.78
CA ILE A 15 3.33 -2.47 1.44
C ILE A 15 4.09 -1.17 1.15
N ASP A 16 4.20 -0.26 2.12
CA ASP A 16 5.03 0.95 2.00
C ASP A 16 6.46 0.60 1.52
N GLN A 17 7.08 -0.42 2.10
CA GLN A 17 8.44 -0.84 1.76
C GLN A 17 8.65 -1.40 0.34
N ILE A 18 7.57 -1.76 -0.37
CA ILE A 18 7.66 -2.21 -1.77
C ILE A 18 7.23 -1.12 -2.76
N LEU A 19 6.73 0.03 -2.32
CA LEU A 19 6.41 1.16 -3.19
C LEU A 19 7.69 1.84 -3.74
N PRO A 20 7.58 2.71 -4.77
CA PRO A 20 8.74 3.37 -5.37
C PRO A 20 9.51 4.28 -4.40
N TYR A 21 8.80 4.89 -3.44
CA TYR A 21 9.37 5.82 -2.46
C TYR A 21 8.93 5.42 -1.05
N PRO A 22 9.54 4.37 -0.47
CA PRO A 22 9.17 3.89 0.85
C PRO A 22 9.64 4.85 1.93
N SER A 23 8.93 4.86 3.06
CA SER A 23 9.43 5.49 4.30
C SER A 23 10.57 4.66 4.91
N GLY A 24 11.21 5.17 5.97
CA GLY A 24 12.20 4.39 6.72
C GLY A 24 11.59 3.07 7.24
N PRO A 25 12.34 1.95 7.32
CA PRO A 25 11.76 0.65 7.66
C PRO A 25 11.51 0.43 9.16
N GLN A 26 11.96 1.34 10.03
CA GLN A 26 11.93 1.12 11.47
C GLN A 26 10.50 1.08 12.02
N LEU A 27 10.27 0.13 12.93
CA LEU A 27 9.01 -0.07 13.64
C LEU A 27 9.20 -0.01 15.16
N LYS A 28 8.29 0.67 15.85
CA LYS A 28 8.21 0.67 17.33
C LYS A 28 7.21 -0.37 17.83
N GLU A 29 7.43 -1.63 17.46
CA GLU A 29 6.62 -2.76 17.93
C GLU A 29 7.47 -3.77 18.71
N PRO A 30 6.91 -4.60 19.59
CA PRO A 30 7.72 -5.47 20.44
C PRO A 30 8.54 -6.52 19.68
N PHE A 31 7.97 -7.10 18.61
CA PHE A 31 8.51 -8.28 17.95
C PHE A 31 9.18 -7.98 16.61
N VAL A 32 8.49 -7.26 15.73
CA VAL A 32 9.04 -6.84 14.44
C VAL A 32 9.57 -5.42 14.59
N LYS A 33 10.85 -5.22 14.25
CA LYS A 33 11.53 -3.92 14.36
C LYS A 33 11.81 -3.29 13.01
N ASP A 34 11.70 -4.08 11.94
CA ASP A 34 11.96 -3.70 10.57
C ASP A 34 10.83 -4.15 9.65
N ALA A 35 10.18 -3.21 8.98
CA ALA A 35 9.04 -3.46 8.10
C ALA A 35 9.39 -4.36 6.90
N ARG A 36 10.68 -4.49 6.54
CA ARG A 36 11.13 -5.39 5.48
C ARG A 36 11.03 -6.86 5.88
N ASP A 37 10.92 -7.15 7.17
CA ASP A 37 10.64 -8.51 7.65
C ASP A 37 9.27 -8.99 7.15
N TYR A 38 8.27 -8.10 7.02
CA TYR A 38 6.99 -8.46 6.41
C TYR A 38 7.14 -8.91 4.96
N ILE A 39 8.03 -8.26 4.19
CA ILE A 39 8.34 -8.67 2.81
C ILE A 39 9.01 -10.04 2.82
N LYS A 40 9.94 -10.28 3.75
CA LYS A 40 10.63 -11.57 3.89
C LYS A 40 9.63 -12.69 4.16
N PHE A 41 8.74 -12.53 5.14
CA PHE A 41 7.71 -13.53 5.45
C PHE A 41 6.75 -13.75 4.29
N ALA A 42 6.34 -12.68 3.60
CA ALA A 42 5.50 -12.81 2.42
C ALA A 42 6.20 -13.57 1.28
N LYS A 43 7.52 -13.37 1.10
CA LYS A 43 8.32 -14.10 0.10
C LYS A 43 8.47 -15.59 0.44
N GLU A 44 8.61 -15.93 1.71
CA GLU A 44 8.73 -17.32 2.16
C GLU A 44 7.47 -18.13 1.84
N VAL A 45 6.29 -17.49 1.95
CA VAL A 45 5.00 -18.15 1.68
C VAL A 45 4.61 -18.12 0.20
N ASN A 46 4.83 -16.99 -0.48
CA ASN A 46 4.27 -16.74 -1.82
C ASN A 46 5.32 -16.78 -2.95
N GLY A 47 6.61 -16.92 -2.61
CA GLY A 47 7.70 -16.84 -3.57
C GLY A 47 8.16 -15.40 -3.85
N LYS A 48 8.85 -15.21 -4.97
CA LYS A 48 9.53 -13.93 -5.25
C LYS A 48 8.54 -12.77 -5.42
N ILE A 49 8.71 -11.74 -4.59
CA ILE A 49 8.06 -10.43 -4.77
C ILE A 49 9.02 -9.52 -5.55
N ASN A 50 8.60 -9.06 -6.73
CA ASN A 50 9.33 -8.06 -7.51
C ASN A 50 8.87 -6.66 -7.06
N TYR A 51 9.81 -5.82 -6.65
CA TYR A 51 9.57 -4.42 -6.26
C TYR A 51 10.74 -3.54 -6.71
N PRO A 52 10.55 -2.21 -6.92
CA PRO A 52 9.36 -1.43 -6.56
C PRO A 52 8.12 -1.75 -7.39
N ILE A 53 6.95 -1.82 -6.74
CA ILE A 53 5.64 -1.91 -7.39
C ILE A 53 5.15 -0.50 -7.77
N SER A 54 4.21 -0.40 -8.71
CA SER A 54 3.60 0.87 -9.07
C SER A 54 2.56 1.31 -8.02
N PHE A 55 2.22 2.60 -7.97
CA PHE A 55 1.23 3.13 -7.02
C PHE A 55 -0.19 2.60 -7.24
N ASP A 56 -0.48 2.13 -8.46
CA ASP A 56 -1.77 1.55 -8.83
C ASP A 56 -1.97 0.11 -8.35
N TYR A 57 -0.87 -0.60 -8.03
CA TYR A 57 -0.87 -2.01 -7.66
C TYR A 57 -1.89 -2.38 -6.56
N ILE A 58 -1.99 -1.55 -5.53
CA ILE A 58 -2.82 -1.80 -4.36
C ILE A 58 -4.32 -1.64 -4.62
N TRP A 59 -4.69 -0.93 -5.69
CA TRP A 59 -6.09 -0.61 -5.98
C TRP A 59 -6.75 -1.71 -6.79
N GLY A 60 -5.98 -2.43 -7.63
CA GLY A 60 -6.46 -3.58 -8.40
C GLY A 60 -7.82 -3.33 -9.03
N ASP A 61 -8.79 -4.17 -8.66
CA ASP A 61 -10.17 -4.13 -9.19
C ASP A 61 -10.92 -2.82 -8.91
N ALA A 62 -10.55 -2.08 -7.86
CA ALA A 62 -11.20 -0.82 -7.53
C ALA A 62 -11.02 0.22 -8.66
N LEU A 63 -9.88 0.21 -9.35
CA LEU A 63 -9.63 1.15 -10.46
C LEU A 63 -10.64 0.95 -11.59
N LYS A 64 -10.97 -0.31 -11.89
CA LYS A 64 -11.95 -0.65 -12.92
C LYS A 64 -13.33 -0.11 -12.57
N THR A 65 -13.78 -0.30 -11.32
CA THR A 65 -15.06 0.25 -10.86
C THR A 65 -15.09 1.77 -10.96
N LEU A 66 -14.01 2.46 -10.58
CA LEU A 66 -13.93 3.92 -10.68
C LEU A 66 -13.93 4.43 -12.12
N GLU A 67 -13.38 3.65 -13.06
CA GLU A 67 -13.43 3.93 -14.50
C GLU A 67 -14.83 3.73 -15.08
N GLU A 68 -15.49 2.62 -14.75
CA GLU A 68 -16.88 2.32 -15.17
C GLU A 68 -17.85 3.40 -14.69
N GLU A 69 -17.65 3.88 -13.46
CA GLU A 69 -18.41 4.98 -12.88
C GLU A 69 -18.01 6.35 -13.42
N LYS A 70 -17.05 6.46 -14.35
CA LYS A 70 -16.60 7.74 -14.94
C LYS A 70 -16.25 8.79 -13.87
N VAL A 71 -15.49 8.37 -12.86
CA VAL A 71 -15.01 9.27 -11.80
C VAL A 71 -13.95 10.22 -12.36
N ASP A 72 -14.18 11.53 -12.23
CA ASP A 72 -13.29 12.58 -12.73
C ASP A 72 -12.12 12.86 -11.78
N LEU A 73 -12.34 12.70 -10.46
CA LEU A 73 -11.33 12.96 -9.43
C LEU A 73 -11.40 11.93 -8.30
N ARG A 74 -10.24 11.43 -7.88
CA ARG A 74 -10.08 10.40 -6.84
C ARG A 74 -9.20 10.97 -5.74
N ILE A 75 -9.74 11.14 -4.55
CA ILE A 75 -9.00 11.60 -3.37
C ILE A 75 -9.10 10.54 -2.28
N ILE A 76 -7.97 10.30 -1.65
CA ILE A 76 -7.81 9.28 -0.62
C ILE A 76 -6.98 9.89 0.50
N ASN A 77 -7.36 9.60 1.75
CA ASN A 77 -6.45 9.70 2.87
C ASN A 77 -5.60 8.44 2.99
N LEU A 78 -4.34 8.51 2.55
CA LEU A 78 -3.41 7.40 2.64
C LEU A 78 -2.60 7.50 3.93
N GLU A 79 -2.81 6.55 4.84
CA GLU A 79 -2.15 6.56 6.15
C GLU A 79 -1.23 5.35 6.33
N THR A 80 -0.16 5.55 7.10
CA THR A 80 0.60 4.44 7.67
C THR A 80 0.78 4.70 9.15
N THR A 81 0.14 3.87 9.98
CA THR A 81 0.33 3.93 11.42
C THR A 81 1.62 3.19 11.77
N LEU A 82 2.32 3.68 12.81
CA LEU A 82 3.63 3.28 13.35
C LEU A 82 4.76 4.20 12.88
N ILE A 83 5.42 4.87 13.84
CA ILE A 83 6.76 5.48 13.74
C ILE A 83 7.57 4.84 14.84
#